data_AF-A0A3Q7G330-F1
#
_entry.id   AF-A0A3Q7G330-F1
#
_cell.length_a   1.000
_cell.length_b   1.000
_cell.length_c   1.000
_cell.angle_alpha   90.00
_cell.angle_beta   90.00
_cell.angle_gamma   90.00
#
_symmetry.space_group_name_H-M   'P 1'
#
loop_
_entity.id
_entity.type
_entity.pdbx_description
1 polymer ?
#
loop_
_entity_poly.entity_id
_entity_poly.type
_entity_poly.pdbx_seq_one_letter_code
_entity_poly.pdbx_strand_id
1 'polypeptide(L)'
;MTIQKVARFFYDNGIPFHVARSKRFKEAVEAIGRYGPNLKPLSYHELRVPLLRKEVELTNEIINRHREEWVKYGTSIMADGWTDKKREL
;
A
#
# COMPACT_ATOMS: atom_id res chain seq x y z
N MET A 1 -22.88 -11.75 7.38
CA MET A 1 -22.34 -12.35 6.14
C MET A 1 -21.12 -11.61 5.59
N THR A 2 -21.10 -10.28 5.54
CA THR A 2 -19.96 -9.48 5.00
C THR A 2 -18.66 -9.65 5.78
N ILE A 3 -18.69 -9.57 7.11
CA ILE A 3 -17.48 -9.68 7.96
C ILE A 3 -16.80 -11.06 7.80
N GLN A 4 -17.59 -12.13 7.70
CA GLN A 4 -17.06 -13.48 7.45
C GLN A 4 -16.40 -13.60 6.06
N LYS A 5 -16.92 -12.92 5.03
CA LYS A 5 -16.29 -12.90 3.70
C LYS A 5 -14.94 -12.17 3.73
N VAL A 6 -14.84 -11.06 4.47
CA VAL A 6 -13.57 -10.34 4.67
C VAL A 6 -12.57 -11.21 5.44
N ALA A 7 -13.00 -11.92 6.48
CA ALA A 7 -12.13 -12.84 7.21
C ALA A 7 -11.61 -13.99 6.32
N ARG A 8 -12.48 -14.62 5.52
CA ARG A 8 -12.06 -15.66 4.55
C ARG A 8 -11.06 -15.13 3.54
N PHE A 9 -11.25 -13.91 3.03
CA PHE A 9 -10.28 -13.29 2.12
C PHE A 9 -8.87 -13.21 2.73
N PHE A 10 -8.74 -12.93 4.04
CA PHE A 10 -7.44 -12.94 4.71
C PHE A 10 -6.85 -14.35 4.78
N TYR A 11 -7.65 -15.34 5.17
CA TYR A 11 -7.19 -16.72 5.33
C TYR A 11 -6.78 -17.34 3.99
N ASP A 12 -7.62 -17.22 2.97
CA ASP A 12 -7.43 -17.84 1.66
C ASP A 12 -6.21 -17.27 0.92
N ASN A 13 -5.86 -16.00 1.18
CA ASN A 13 -4.73 -15.32 0.53
C ASN A 13 -3.50 -15.18 1.44
N GLY A 14 -3.52 -15.78 2.63
CA GLY A 14 -2.38 -15.71 3.57
C GLY A 14 -2.05 -14.28 4.02
N ILE A 15 -3.04 -13.38 4.09
CA ILE A 15 -2.82 -11.99 4.48
C ILE A 15 -2.58 -11.92 6.00
N PRO A 16 -1.45 -11.35 6.46
CA PRO A 16 -1.18 -11.23 7.89
C PRO A 16 -2.24 -10.39 8.62
N PHE A 17 -2.66 -10.82 9.82
CA PHE A 17 -3.72 -10.13 10.57
C PHE A 17 -3.38 -8.71 11.01
N HIS A 18 -2.08 -8.36 11.08
CA HIS A 18 -1.68 -6.98 11.38
C HIS A 18 -2.18 -5.98 10.32
N VAL A 19 -2.46 -6.43 9.08
CA VAL A 19 -3.02 -5.59 8.01
C VAL A 19 -4.38 -5.01 8.42
N ALA A 20 -5.17 -5.70 9.25
CA ALA A 20 -6.45 -5.18 9.75
C ALA A 20 -6.29 -3.91 10.62
N ARG A 21 -5.10 -3.69 11.20
CA ARG A 21 -4.76 -2.47 11.96
C ARG A 21 -4.26 -1.33 11.06
N SER A 22 -3.92 -1.61 9.80
CA SER A 22 -3.41 -0.62 8.86
C SER A 22 -4.45 0.47 8.60
N LYS A 23 -4.02 1.73 8.64
CA LYS A 23 -4.84 2.88 8.26
C LYS A 23 -5.39 2.70 6.83
N ARG A 24 -4.55 2.26 5.90
CA ARG A 24 -4.91 2.03 4.49
C ARG A 24 -6.02 0.99 4.33
N PHE A 25 -6.00 -0.07 5.15
CA PHE A 25 -7.05 -1.08 5.12
C PHE A 25 -8.39 -0.51 5.60
N LYS A 26 -8.39 0.28 6.69
CA LYS A 26 -9.60 0.94 7.19
C LYS A 26 -10.16 1.94 6.17
N GLU A 27 -9.30 2.75 5.56
CA GLU A 27 -9.65 3.68 4.47
C GLU A 27 -10.27 2.94 3.28
N ALA A 28 -9.71 1.80 2.87
CA ALA A 28 -10.25 0.98 1.78
C ALA A 28 -11.64 0.42 2.10
N VAL A 29 -11.85 -0.13 3.30
CA VAL A 29 -13.16 -0.65 3.74
C VAL A 29 -14.22 0.46 3.75
N GLU A 30 -13.87 1.64 4.25
CA GLU A 30 -14.77 2.81 4.25
C GLU A 30 -15.13 3.26 2.84
N ALA A 31 -14.13 3.38 1.94
CA ALA A 31 -14.35 3.75 0.56
C ALA A 31 -15.27 2.76 -0.18
N ILE A 32 -15.06 1.46 0.02
CA ILE A 32 -15.91 0.40 -0.53
C ILE A 32 -17.34 0.53 0.01
N GLY A 33 -17.49 0.74 1.33
CA GLY A 33 -18.78 0.92 1.97
C GLY A 33 -19.55 2.14 1.45
N ARG A 34 -18.86 3.27 1.22
CA ARG A 34 -19.45 4.50 0.66
C ARG A 34 -19.87 4.34 -0.80
N TYR A 35 -19.10 3.60 -1.61
CA TYR A 35 -19.47 3.35 -3.00
C TYR A 35 -20.72 2.47 -3.11
N GLY A 36 -20.80 1.42 -2.27
CA GLY A 36 -21.95 0.53 -2.20
C GLY A 36 -21.91 -0.65 -3.19
N PRO A 37 -23.03 -1.37 -3.38
CA PRO A 37 -23.07 -2.67 -4.07
C PRO A 37 -22.60 -2.69 -5.53
N ASN A 38 -22.57 -1.52 -6.18
CA ASN A 38 -22.21 -1.40 -7.59
C ASN A 38 -20.70 -1.25 -7.82
N LEU A 39 -19.89 -1.31 -6.76
CA LEU A 39 -18.44 -1.24 -6.91
C LEU A 39 -17.95 -2.48 -7.66
N LYS A 40 -17.36 -2.26 -8.83
CA LYS A 40 -16.64 -3.32 -9.54
C LYS A 40 -15.31 -3.54 -8.83
N PRO A 41 -14.98 -4.79 -8.44
CA PRO A 41 -13.65 -5.11 -7.96
C PRO A 41 -12.59 -4.70 -8.99
N LEU A 42 -11.46 -4.20 -8.51
CA LEU A 42 -10.32 -3.88 -9.37
C LEU A 42 -9.79 -5.16 -10.02
N SER A 43 -9.46 -5.08 -11.31
CA SER A 43 -8.78 -6.17 -12.00
C SER A 43 -7.30 -6.23 -11.62
N TYR A 44 -6.69 -7.40 -11.86
CA TYR A 44 -5.25 -7.61 -11.69
C TYR A 44 -4.43 -6.60 -12.51
N HIS A 45 -4.85 -6.34 -13.76
CA HIS A 45 -4.14 -5.39 -14.62
C HIS A 45 -4.21 -3.97 -14.08
N GLU A 46 -5.40 -3.52 -13.64
CA GLU A 46 -5.59 -2.18 -13.06
C GLU A 46 -4.72 -1.95 -11.83
N LEU A 47 -4.67 -2.93 -10.92
CA LEU A 47 -3.80 -2.87 -9.74
C LEU A 47 -2.32 -2.84 -10.11
N ARG A 48 -1.90 -3.74 -11.02
CA ARG A 48 -0.49 -3.94 -11.35
C ARG A 48 0.11 -2.80 -12.16
N VAL A 49 -0.67 -2.12 -13.01
CA VAL A 49 -0.13 -1.18 -14.00
C VAL A 49 -0.62 0.26 -13.77
N PRO A 50 -1.85 0.65 -14.12
CA PRO A 50 -2.23 2.06 -14.06
C PRO A 50 -2.31 2.60 -12.63
N LEU A 51 -2.81 1.83 -11.66
CA LEU A 51 -2.90 2.31 -10.27
C LEU A 51 -1.52 2.38 -9.61
N LEU A 52 -0.65 1.41 -9.87
CA LEU A 52 0.74 1.46 -9.39
C LEU A 52 1.50 2.65 -9.97
N ARG A 53 1.31 2.96 -11.26
CA ARG A 53 1.94 4.15 -11.89
C ARG A 53 1.49 5.45 -11.23
N LYS A 54 0.19 5.59 -10.94
CA LYS A 54 -0.34 6.76 -10.22
C LYS A 54 0.26 6.89 -8.82
N GLU A 55 0.44 5.80 -8.09
CA GLU A 55 1.06 5.85 -6.76
C GLU A 55 2.54 6.25 -6.84
N VAL A 56 3.26 5.82 -7.89
CA VAL A 56 4.65 6.24 -8.15
C VAL A 56 4.72 7.74 -8.46
N GLU A 57 3.81 8.25 -9.29
CA GLU A 57 3.71 9.68 -9.59
C GLU A 57 3.47 10.51 -8.32
N LEU A 58 2.48 10.12 -7.51
CA LEU A 58 2.20 10.76 -6.22
C LEU A 58 3.41 10.73 -5.27
N THR A 59 4.11 9.60 -5.22
CA THR A 59 5.31 9.45 -4.40
C THR A 59 6.42 10.39 -4.88
N ASN A 60 6.61 10.52 -6.20
CA ASN A 60 7.59 11.44 -6.77
C ASN A 60 7.25 12.90 -6.47
N GLU A 61 5.97 13.28 -6.51
CA GLU A 61 5.52 14.63 -6.10
C GLU A 61 5.87 14.91 -4.63
N ILE A 62 5.65 13.94 -3.74
CA ILE A 62 6.02 14.06 -2.32
C ILE A 62 7.54 14.21 -2.17
N ILE A 63 8.32 13.38 -2.86
CA ILE A 63 9.79 13.45 -2.83
C ILE A 63 10.29 14.80 -3.36
N ASN A 64 9.71 15.32 -4.44
CA ASN A 64 10.12 16.60 -5.01
C ASN A 64 9.90 17.76 -4.05
N ARG A 65 8.76 17.79 -3.34
CA ARG A 65 8.52 18.79 -2.28
C ARG A 65 9.60 18.72 -1.19
N HIS A 66 9.99 17.53 -0.77
CA HIS A 66 11.09 17.38 0.18
C HIS A 66 12.44 17.83 -0.40
N ARG A 67 12.73 17.54 -1.68
CA ARG A 67 13.96 18.01 -2.34
C ARG A 67 14.06 19.54 -2.35
N GLU A 68 12.96 20.24 -2.56
CA GLU A 68 12.92 21.70 -2.48
C GLU A 68 13.27 22.20 -1.07
N GLU A 69 12.75 21.54 -0.03
CA GLU A 69 13.10 21.84 1.37
C GLU A 69 14.58 21.55 1.67
N TRP A 70 15.12 20.45 1.12
CA TRP A 70 16.52 20.05 1.32
C TRP A 70 17.51 21.07 0.76
N VAL A 71 17.20 21.70 -0.39
CA VAL A 71 18.02 22.76 -0.96
C VAL A 71 18.12 23.95 0.00
N LYS A 72 17.04 24.25 0.73
CA LYS A 72 16.97 25.40 1.62
C LYS A 72 17.58 25.15 3.00
N TYR A 73 17.35 23.97 3.58
CA TYR A 73 17.67 23.69 4.98
C TYR A 73 18.76 22.63 5.16
N GLY A 74 19.16 21.94 4.09
CA GLY A 74 19.95 20.72 4.16
C GLY A 74 19.11 19.52 4.60
N THR A 75 19.62 18.31 4.36
CA THR A 75 19.04 17.07 4.88
C THR A 75 20.13 16.06 5.16
N SER A 76 19.88 15.13 6.08
CA SER A 76 20.73 13.95 6.29
C SER A 76 19.95 12.70 5.91
N ILE A 77 20.50 11.93 4.96
CA ILE A 77 19.92 10.65 4.53
C ILE A 77 20.66 9.53 5.25
N MET A 78 19.95 8.79 6.08
CA MET A 78 20.47 7.56 6.68
C MET A 78 20.04 6.39 5.79
N ALA A 79 21.01 5.70 5.20
CA ALA A 79 20.77 4.47 4.45
C ALA A 79 21.17 3.27 5.31
N ASP A 80 20.24 2.37 5.59
CA ASP A 80 20.50 1.09 6.23
C ASP A 80 20.64 -0.01 5.17
N GLY A 81 21.80 -0.67 5.15
CA GLY A 81 22.04 -1.81 4.28
C GLY A 81 21.97 -3.10 5.09
N TRP A 82 21.09 -4.02 4.70
CA TRP A 82 21.10 -5.39 5.22
C TRP A 82 21.20 -6.38 4.05
N THR A 83 21.99 -7.44 4.23
CA THR A 83 22.14 -8.54 3.26
C THR A 83 21.51 -9.79 3.85
N ASP A 84 20.61 -10.42 3.10
CA ASP A 84 20.03 -11.70 3.49
C ASP A 84 21.06 -12.82 3.38
N LYS A 85 21.38 -13.46 4.51
CA LYS A 85 22.17 -14.67 4.51
C LYS A 85 21.24 -15.83 4.17
N LYS A 86 21.12 -16.15 2.88
CA LYS A 86 20.52 -17.42 2.45
C LYS A 86 21.26 -18.56 3.16
N ARG A 87 20.58 -19.24 4.09
CA ARG A 87 20.98 -20.58 4.51
C ARG A 87 20.65 -21.51 3.35
N GLU A 88 21.67 -21.88 2.58
CA GLU A 88 21.59 -23.09 1.78
C GLU A 88 21.51 -24.25 2.77
N LEU A 89 20.34 -24.91 2.79
CA LEU A 89 20.15 -26.18 3.48
C LEU A 89 20.72 -27.30 2.61
#